data_AF-A0A7J9WNF9-F1
#
_entry.id   AF-A0A7J9WNF9-F1
#
_cell.length_a   1.000
_cell.length_b   1.000
_cell.length_c   1.000
_cell.angle_alpha   90.00
_cell.angle_beta   90.00
_cell.angle_gamma   90.00
#
_symmetry.space_group_name_H-M   'P 1'
#
loop_
_entity.id
_entity.type
_entity.pdbx_description
1 polymer ?
#
loop_
_entity_poly.entity_id
_entity_poly.type
_entity_poly.pdbx_seq_one_letter_code
_entity_poly.pdbx_strand_id
1 'polypeptide(L)'
;MGAQRGYGAHRPARPACARHEGHRHELARRTAGLHEALNAVLECGIEDGFAFQIGAGRRLLGEGEQGALRFRIVALMAGREFERFHFDVNLVRGDDRAIERVRLARNPLAFAGEPPLVLPMIPPAQQLAEKLHAYTRSYGGQTTTRARDLFDMLVIPERVALPDAVELAAVCQDTFVRCRTSWPPTIDTPPIDWQERWAALLAEHHLRWVTLREAGEALRGFWALPISGQHAGQQRWDPSAWEWVVDQASRRAG
;
A
#
# COMPACT_ATOMS: atom_id res chain seq x y z
N MET A 1 -2.25 62.71 -36.05
CA MET A 1 -3.34 61.87 -35.50
C MET A 1 -3.56 60.74 -36.50
N GLY A 2 -3.00 59.54 -36.40
CA GLY A 2 -2.86 58.69 -35.22
C GLY A 2 -3.80 57.48 -35.39
N ALA A 3 -3.60 56.67 -36.43
CA ALA A 3 -4.38 55.46 -36.69
C ALA A 3 -3.51 54.23 -36.38
N GLN A 4 -3.66 53.66 -35.19
CA GLN A 4 -3.06 52.38 -34.83
C GLN A 4 -4.04 51.26 -35.17
N ARG A 5 -3.63 50.41 -36.12
CA ARG A 5 -4.28 49.14 -36.47
C ARG A 5 -4.05 48.12 -35.35
N GLY A 6 -5.12 47.51 -34.87
CA GLY A 6 -5.04 46.38 -33.94
C GLY A 6 -4.45 45.15 -34.62
N TYR A 7 -3.33 44.65 -34.10
CA TYR A 7 -2.81 43.32 -34.42
C TYR A 7 -3.53 42.30 -33.52
N GLY A 8 -4.47 41.56 -34.10
CA GLY A 8 -5.01 40.33 -33.50
C GLY A 8 -3.94 39.26 -33.52
N ALA A 9 -3.34 38.97 -32.35
CA ALA A 9 -2.44 37.83 -32.20
C ALA A 9 -3.27 36.54 -32.20
N HIS A 10 -3.37 35.90 -33.36
CA HIS A 10 -3.80 34.51 -33.47
C HIS A 10 -2.76 33.64 -32.73
N ARG A 11 -3.08 33.22 -31.50
CA ARG A 11 -2.30 32.23 -30.77
C ARG A 11 -2.61 30.86 -31.41
N PRO A 12 -1.65 30.16 -32.03
CA PRO A 12 -1.91 28.80 -32.46
C PRO A 12 -2.14 27.93 -31.22
N ALA A 13 -3.21 27.13 -31.23
CA ALA A 13 -3.46 26.13 -30.22
C ALA A 13 -2.23 25.21 -30.14
N ARG A 14 -1.65 25.08 -28.94
CA ARG A 14 -0.60 24.09 -28.68
C ARG A 14 -1.19 22.71 -29.03
N PRO A 15 -0.55 21.91 -29.89
CA PRO A 15 -1.03 20.57 -30.15
C PRO A 15 -0.97 19.79 -28.82
N ALA A 16 -2.11 19.25 -28.39
CA ALA A 16 -2.12 18.27 -27.33
C ALA A 16 -1.18 17.14 -27.76
N CYS A 17 -0.12 16.94 -26.98
CA CYS A 17 0.94 15.98 -27.30
C CYS A 17 0.30 14.59 -27.39
N ALA A 18 0.35 13.94 -28.56
CA ALA A 18 -0.27 12.63 -28.84
C ALA A 18 0.07 11.53 -27.81
N ARG A 19 1.17 11.67 -27.06
CA ARG A 19 1.54 10.83 -25.91
C ARG A 19 0.56 10.92 -24.73
N HIS A 20 0.03 12.10 -24.45
CA HIS A 20 -0.95 12.32 -23.38
C HIS A 20 -2.33 11.79 -23.75
N GLU A 21 -2.70 11.84 -25.03
CA GLU A 21 -3.95 11.27 -25.53
C GLU A 21 -3.91 9.73 -25.56
N GLY A 22 -2.80 9.14 -26.02
CA GLY A 22 -2.62 7.67 -26.00
C GLY A 22 -2.73 7.07 -24.59
N HIS A 23 -2.08 7.68 -23.60
CA HIS A 23 -2.17 7.24 -22.19
C HIS A 23 -3.58 7.40 -21.61
N ARG A 24 -4.34 8.45 -22.00
CA ARG A 24 -5.74 8.64 -21.57
C ARG A 24 -6.66 7.57 -22.18
N HIS A 25 -6.49 7.23 -23.45
CA HIS A 25 -7.31 6.23 -24.14
C HIS A 25 -7.02 4.81 -23.65
N GLU A 26 -5.77 4.48 -23.34
CA GLU A 26 -5.41 3.20 -22.72
C GLU A 26 -5.96 3.08 -21.30
N LEU A 27 -5.82 4.13 -20.48
CA LEU A 27 -6.34 4.14 -19.12
C LEU A 27 -7.88 4.09 -19.08
N ALA A 28 -8.56 4.76 -20.01
CA ALA A 28 -10.02 4.69 -20.15
C ALA A 28 -10.48 3.27 -20.51
N ARG A 29 -9.79 2.59 -21.44
CA ARG A 29 -10.04 1.18 -21.77
C ARG A 29 -9.80 0.25 -20.57
N ARG A 30 -8.73 0.46 -19.82
CA ARG A 30 -8.43 -0.30 -18.59
C ARG A 30 -9.48 -0.08 -17.51
N THR A 31 -9.96 1.15 -17.35
CA THR A 31 -11.02 1.50 -16.39
C THR A 31 -12.34 0.84 -16.77
N ALA A 32 -12.69 0.87 -18.06
CA ALA A 32 -13.89 0.20 -18.58
C ALA A 32 -13.82 -1.31 -18.37
N GLY A 33 -12.70 -1.96 -18.73
CA GLY A 33 -12.51 -3.40 -18.53
C GLY A 33 -12.50 -3.82 -17.05
N LEU A 34 -11.94 -3.00 -16.16
CA LEU A 34 -12.01 -3.27 -14.72
C LEU A 34 -13.43 -3.12 -14.18
N HIS A 35 -14.17 -2.09 -14.60
CA HIS A 35 -15.55 -1.92 -14.18
C HIS A 35 -16.44 -3.07 -14.69
N GLU A 36 -16.22 -3.53 -15.92
CA GLU A 36 -16.85 -4.74 -16.48
C GLU A 36 -16.50 -5.99 -15.67
N ALA A 37 -15.22 -6.21 -15.35
CA ALA A 37 -14.79 -7.34 -14.52
C ALA A 37 -15.41 -7.30 -13.12
N LEU A 38 -15.50 -6.12 -12.50
CA LEU A 38 -16.14 -5.95 -11.21
C LEU A 38 -17.65 -6.22 -11.27
N ASN A 39 -18.34 -5.79 -12.33
CA ASN A 39 -19.75 -6.09 -12.54
C ASN A 39 -19.97 -7.60 -12.76
N ALA A 40 -19.10 -8.27 -13.51
CA ALA A 40 -19.17 -9.72 -13.70
C ALA A 40 -19.03 -10.48 -12.37
N VAL A 41 -18.21 -10.00 -11.43
CA VAL A 41 -18.13 -10.59 -10.08
C VAL A 41 -19.44 -10.46 -9.31
N LEU A 42 -20.19 -9.36 -9.49
CA LEU A 42 -21.51 -9.20 -8.85
C LEU A 42 -22.55 -10.18 -9.39
N GLU A 43 -22.41 -10.58 -10.66
CA GLU A 43 -23.29 -11.58 -11.29
C GLU A 43 -23.02 -13.00 -10.79
N CYS A 44 -21.86 -13.27 -10.18
CA CYS A 44 -21.52 -14.59 -9.65
C CYS A 44 -22.40 -15.04 -8.47
N GLY A 45 -23.09 -14.11 -7.77
CA GLY A 45 -24.07 -14.41 -6.72
C GLY A 45 -23.53 -15.27 -5.57
N ILE A 46 -22.98 -14.66 -4.53
CA ILE A 46 -22.28 -15.38 -3.43
C ILE A 46 -23.25 -15.95 -2.37
N GLU A 47 -24.57 -15.80 -2.52
CA GLU A 47 -25.63 -16.28 -1.60
C GLU A 47 -25.41 -15.96 -0.10
N ASP A 48 -24.56 -14.99 0.23
CA ASP A 48 -24.19 -14.56 1.58
C ASP A 48 -25.09 -13.43 2.14
N GLY A 49 -26.16 -13.11 1.41
CA GLY A 49 -27.13 -12.06 1.76
C GLY A 49 -26.68 -10.63 1.45
N PHE A 50 -25.46 -10.43 0.94
CA PHE A 50 -24.98 -9.12 0.50
C PHE A 50 -25.25 -8.88 -0.98
N ALA A 51 -25.53 -7.62 -1.31
CA ALA A 51 -25.46 -7.10 -2.66
C ALA A 51 -24.57 -5.85 -2.68
N PHE A 52 -23.90 -5.58 -3.80
CA PHE A 52 -23.01 -4.43 -3.90
C PHE A 52 -23.37 -3.56 -5.09
N GLN A 53 -23.22 -2.25 -4.91
CA GLN A 53 -23.33 -1.26 -5.97
C GLN A 53 -21.99 -0.57 -6.13
N ILE A 54 -21.48 -0.53 -7.37
CA ILE A 54 -20.16 0.00 -7.70
C ILE A 54 -20.32 1.33 -8.43
N GLY A 55 -19.86 2.41 -7.79
CA GLY A 55 -19.82 3.73 -8.40
C GLY A 55 -18.74 3.85 -9.49
N ALA A 56 -18.74 4.97 -10.19
CA ALA A 56 -17.71 5.25 -11.20
C ALA A 56 -16.30 5.32 -10.57
N GLY A 57 -15.33 4.66 -11.22
CA GLY A 57 -13.93 4.70 -10.82
C GLY A 57 -13.34 6.10 -10.99
N ARG A 58 -12.70 6.61 -9.94
CA ARG A 58 -11.98 7.89 -9.94
C ARG A 58 -10.49 7.65 -9.85
N ARG A 59 -9.70 8.36 -10.65
CA ARG A 59 -8.24 8.27 -10.57
C ARG A 59 -7.74 8.91 -9.27
N LEU A 60 -6.88 8.19 -8.54
CA LEU A 60 -6.12 8.77 -7.45
C LEU A 60 -4.90 9.53 -8.00
N LEU A 61 -4.73 10.75 -7.54
CA LEU A 61 -3.61 11.61 -7.90
C LEU A 61 -2.43 11.31 -6.95
N GLY A 62 -1.21 11.19 -7.48
CA GLY A 62 0.01 10.94 -6.69
C GLY A 62 0.46 9.47 -6.58
N GLU A 63 -0.40 8.54 -7.03
CA GLU A 63 -0.15 7.08 -7.08
C GLU A 63 0.76 6.70 -8.28
N GLY A 64 2.04 7.07 -8.24
CA GLY A 64 3.06 6.63 -9.21
C GLY A 64 2.72 6.84 -10.70
N GLU A 65 3.48 6.19 -11.58
CA GLU A 65 3.17 6.19 -13.03
C GLU A 65 2.00 5.26 -13.39
N GLN A 66 1.79 4.20 -12.61
CA GLN A 66 0.77 3.20 -12.89
C GLN A 66 -0.65 3.73 -12.62
N GLY A 67 -0.79 4.65 -11.64
CA GLY A 67 -2.07 5.18 -11.20
C GLY A 67 -2.91 4.14 -10.43
N ALA A 68 -3.76 4.66 -9.54
CA ALA A 68 -4.78 3.86 -8.87
C ALA A 68 -6.17 4.35 -9.26
N LEU A 69 -7.14 3.45 -9.24
CA LEU A 69 -8.56 3.75 -9.37
C LEU A 69 -9.25 3.52 -8.04
N ARG A 70 -9.97 4.53 -7.54
CA ARG A 70 -10.83 4.45 -6.38
C ARG A 70 -12.27 4.32 -6.82
N PHE A 71 -12.92 3.24 -6.40
CA PHE A 71 -14.35 3.01 -6.57
C PHE A 71 -15.07 3.29 -5.25
N ARG A 72 -16.25 3.90 -5.31
CA ARG A 72 -17.14 3.97 -4.16
C ARG A 72 -18.04 2.75 -4.21
N ILE A 73 -18.06 1.97 -3.14
CA ILE A 73 -18.89 0.78 -3.00
C ILE A 73 -19.99 1.06 -1.98
N VAL A 74 -21.21 0.65 -2.31
CA VAL A 74 -22.33 0.58 -1.35
C VAL A 74 -22.67 -0.89 -1.17
N ALA A 75 -22.48 -1.40 0.04
CA ALA A 75 -22.93 -2.73 0.44
C ALA A 75 -24.37 -2.64 0.93
N LEU A 76 -25.22 -3.53 0.43
CA LEU A 76 -26.62 -3.67 0.79
C LEU A 76 -26.84 -5.03 1.46
N MET A 77 -27.70 -5.07 2.46
CA MET A 77 -28.21 -6.30 3.06
C MET A 77 -29.73 -6.22 3.14
N ALA A 78 -30.42 -7.23 2.61
CA ALA A 78 -31.88 -7.25 2.47
C ALA A 78 -32.44 -5.96 1.81
N GLY A 79 -31.74 -5.45 0.79
CA GLY A 79 -32.11 -4.24 0.04
C GLY A 79 -31.89 -2.91 0.77
N ARG A 80 -31.35 -2.92 2.00
CA ARG A 80 -31.03 -1.72 2.78
C ARG A 80 -29.52 -1.49 2.78
N GLU A 81 -29.13 -0.22 2.81
CA GLU A 81 -27.71 0.14 2.96
C GLU A 81 -27.17 -0.39 4.28
N PHE A 82 -26.12 -1.21 4.17
CA PHE A 82 -25.36 -1.74 5.29
C PHE A 82 -24.13 -0.86 5.55
N GLU A 83 -23.32 -0.61 4.51
CA GLU A 83 -22.10 0.19 4.63
C GLU A 83 -21.71 0.86 3.30
N ARG A 84 -20.96 1.96 3.38
CA ARG A 84 -20.27 2.58 2.24
C ARG A 84 -18.79 2.64 2.49
N PHE A 85 -18.00 2.20 1.51
CA PHE A 85 -16.55 2.24 1.60
C PHE A 85 -15.91 2.56 0.25
N HIS A 86 -14.60 2.79 0.27
CA HIS A 86 -13.79 2.97 -0.93
C HIS A 86 -13.00 1.69 -1.24
N PHE A 87 -12.98 1.30 -2.50
CA PHE A 87 -12.21 0.18 -3.01
C PHE A 87 -11.16 0.69 -3.99
N ASP A 88 -9.89 0.59 -3.60
CA ASP A 88 -8.76 1.08 -4.37
C ASP A 88 -8.13 -0.06 -5.16
N VAL A 89 -7.93 0.15 -6.46
CA VAL A 89 -7.38 -0.84 -7.38
C VAL A 89 -6.17 -0.26 -8.10
N ASN A 90 -5.04 -0.92 -7.91
CA ASN A 90 -3.80 -0.67 -8.65
C ASN A 90 -3.69 -1.67 -9.80
N LEU A 91 -3.70 -1.18 -11.03
CA LEU A 91 -3.58 -2.02 -12.23
C LEU A 91 -2.13 -2.03 -12.72
N VAL A 92 -1.39 -3.07 -12.34
CA VAL A 92 -0.01 -3.29 -12.78
C VAL A 92 0.01 -4.38 -13.85
N ARG A 93 0.50 -4.08 -15.05
CA ARG A 93 0.57 -5.04 -16.15
C ARG A 93 1.75 -5.99 -15.93
N GLY A 94 1.49 -7.30 -16.03
CA GLY A 94 2.53 -8.31 -15.87
C GLY A 94 3.11 -8.31 -14.46
N ASP A 95 2.26 -8.02 -13.47
CA ASP A 95 2.63 -8.10 -12.07
C ASP A 95 2.99 -9.54 -11.71
N ASP A 96 4.27 -9.74 -11.42
CA ASP A 96 4.92 -11.01 -11.10
C ASP A 96 5.16 -11.17 -9.60
N ARG A 97 4.66 -10.23 -8.78
CA ARG A 97 4.76 -10.34 -7.32
C ARG A 97 4.06 -11.61 -6.85
N ALA A 98 4.71 -12.30 -5.92
CA ALA A 98 4.16 -13.48 -5.30
C ALA A 98 2.85 -13.16 -4.57
N ILE A 99 1.96 -14.14 -4.50
CA ILE A 99 0.71 -14.09 -3.74
C ILE A 99 0.69 -15.29 -2.80
N GLU A 100 0.29 -15.06 -1.56
CA GLU A 100 -0.02 -16.10 -0.59
C GLU A 100 -1.52 -16.14 -0.29
N ARG A 101 -2.02 -17.33 0.10
CA ARG A 101 -3.41 -17.50 0.52
C ARG A 101 -3.50 -17.38 2.04
N VAL A 102 -4.02 -16.26 2.51
CA VAL A 102 -4.13 -15.95 3.95
C VAL A 102 -5.53 -16.27 4.43
N ARG A 103 -5.64 -17.17 5.40
CA ARG A 103 -6.88 -17.41 6.14
C ARG A 103 -7.00 -16.36 7.24
N LEU A 104 -8.12 -15.63 7.26
CA LEU A 104 -8.34 -14.63 8.31
C LEU A 104 -8.45 -15.32 9.68
N ALA A 105 -7.70 -14.81 10.67
CA ALA A 105 -7.71 -15.34 12.02
C ALA A 105 -9.06 -15.15 12.73
N ARG A 106 -9.77 -14.07 12.41
CA ARG A 106 -11.15 -13.82 12.86
C ARG A 106 -12.10 -13.98 11.68
N ASN A 107 -13.19 -14.71 11.88
CA ASN A 107 -14.29 -14.80 10.94
C ASN A 107 -15.47 -13.96 11.45
N PRO A 108 -15.68 -12.74 10.92
CA PRO A 108 -16.76 -11.87 11.37
C PRO A 108 -18.15 -12.41 11.03
N LEU A 109 -18.27 -13.32 10.05
CA LEU A 109 -19.54 -13.89 9.60
C LEU A 109 -19.79 -15.31 10.14
N ALA A 110 -18.97 -15.79 11.09
CA ALA A 110 -19.15 -17.10 11.71
C ALA A 110 -20.53 -17.27 12.37
N PHE A 111 -21.11 -16.18 12.90
CA PHE A 111 -22.44 -16.20 13.51
C PHE A 111 -23.56 -16.51 12.49
N ALA A 112 -23.31 -16.25 11.20
CA ALA A 112 -24.22 -16.51 10.10
C ALA A 112 -23.96 -17.89 9.45
N GLY A 113 -23.00 -18.67 9.96
CA GLY A 113 -22.63 -19.98 9.42
C GLY A 113 -21.63 -19.92 8.26
N GLU A 114 -21.15 -18.73 7.87
CA GLU A 114 -20.21 -18.57 6.77
C GLU A 114 -18.81 -19.10 7.13
N PRO A 115 -18.11 -19.79 6.21
CA PRO A 115 -16.77 -20.30 6.46
C PRO A 115 -15.75 -19.16 6.56
N PRO A 116 -14.62 -19.35 7.27
CA PRO A 116 -13.60 -18.31 7.36
C PRO A 116 -12.99 -17.99 6.00
N LEU A 117 -12.86 -16.70 5.73
CA LEU A 117 -12.37 -16.18 4.46
C LEU A 117 -10.88 -16.49 4.24
N VAL A 118 -10.56 -16.92 3.02
CA VAL A 118 -9.19 -17.14 2.55
C VAL A 118 -8.92 -16.21 1.38
N LEU A 119 -8.05 -15.22 1.59
CA LEU A 119 -7.77 -14.16 0.62
C LEU A 119 -6.40 -14.34 -0.04
N PRO A 120 -6.29 -14.11 -1.36
CA PRO A 120 -5.00 -13.87 -1.98
C PRO A 120 -4.45 -12.52 -1.50
N MET A 121 -3.25 -12.53 -0.92
CA MET A 121 -2.56 -11.33 -0.43
C MET A 121 -1.10 -11.33 -0.89
N ILE A 122 -0.53 -10.15 -1.09
CA ILE A 122 0.92 -10.02 -1.21
C ILE A 122 1.59 -10.41 0.12
N PRO A 123 2.75 -11.10 0.11
CA PRO A 123 3.44 -11.52 1.33
C PRO A 123 3.82 -10.34 2.24
N PRO A 124 4.03 -10.57 3.54
CA PRO A 124 4.38 -9.52 4.52
C PRO A 124 5.62 -8.71 4.11
N ALA A 125 6.64 -9.37 3.53
CA ALA A 125 7.83 -8.68 3.03
C ALA A 125 7.52 -7.66 1.92
N GLN A 126 6.61 -8.01 0.99
CA GLN A 126 6.17 -7.10 -0.07
C GLN A 126 5.33 -5.94 0.50
N GLN A 127 4.47 -6.22 1.48
CA GLN A 127 3.70 -5.17 2.18
C GLN A 127 4.64 -4.19 2.90
N LEU A 128 5.65 -4.68 3.59
CA LEU A 128 6.66 -3.86 4.27
C LEU A 128 7.50 -3.05 3.28
N ALA A 129 7.91 -3.64 2.15
CA ALA A 129 8.65 -2.94 1.10
C ALA A 129 7.86 -1.76 0.51
N GLU A 130 6.57 -1.97 0.23
CA GLU A 130 5.69 -0.91 -0.29
C GLU A 130 5.49 0.21 0.75
N LYS A 131 5.30 -0.15 2.01
CA LYS A 131 5.17 0.81 3.12
C LYS A 131 6.45 1.60 3.35
N LEU A 132 7.61 0.96 3.32
CA LEU A 132 8.90 1.61 3.44
C LEU A 132 9.10 2.61 2.29
N HIS A 133 8.85 2.20 1.05
CA HIS A 133 8.92 3.10 -0.10
C HIS A 133 7.96 4.30 0.05
N ALA A 134 6.71 4.07 0.44
CA ALA A 134 5.73 5.13 0.67
C ALA A 134 6.16 6.10 1.79
N TYR A 135 6.66 5.56 2.91
CA TYR A 135 7.16 6.33 4.05
C TYR A 135 8.31 7.27 3.64
N THR A 136 9.25 6.76 2.83
CA THR A 136 10.46 7.49 2.42
C THR A 136 10.24 8.44 1.23
N ARG A 137 9.02 8.51 0.69
CA ARG A 137 8.73 9.27 -0.52
C ARG A 137 8.56 10.77 -0.24
N SER A 138 9.35 11.61 -0.91
CA SER A 138 9.29 13.08 -0.78
C SER A 138 8.38 13.71 -1.85
N TYR A 139 7.06 13.57 -1.74
CA TYR A 139 6.13 14.45 -2.48
C TYR A 139 5.38 15.36 -1.51
N GLY A 140 5.54 16.67 -1.73
CA GLY A 140 5.02 17.75 -0.90
C GLY A 140 3.53 17.68 -0.63
N GLY A 141 3.16 17.28 0.59
CA GLY A 141 1.89 17.65 1.21
C GLY A 141 1.00 16.53 1.75
N GLN A 142 1.28 15.25 1.48
CA GLN A 142 0.49 14.15 2.05
C GLN A 142 1.18 13.59 3.30
N THR A 143 0.99 14.24 4.44
CA THR A 143 1.54 13.82 5.75
C THR A 143 0.68 12.77 6.45
N THR A 144 -0.59 12.61 6.07
CA THR A 144 -1.58 11.83 6.84
C THR A 144 -1.42 10.31 6.72
N THR A 145 -1.08 9.78 5.54
CA THR A 145 -0.94 8.33 5.31
C THR A 145 0.33 7.76 5.95
N ARG A 146 1.38 8.58 6.05
CA ARG A 146 2.70 8.12 6.52
C ARG A 146 2.73 7.72 8.00
N ALA A 147 1.90 8.34 8.83
CA ALA A 147 1.73 7.92 10.23
C ALA A 147 1.12 6.50 10.32
N ARG A 148 0.25 6.13 9.37
CA ARG A 148 -0.29 4.78 9.25
C ARG A 148 0.74 3.81 8.67
N ASP A 149 1.56 4.23 7.71
CA ASP A 149 2.67 3.39 7.22
C ASP A 149 3.68 3.08 8.34
N LEU A 150 4.02 4.05 9.20
CA LEU A 150 4.80 3.80 10.42
C LEU A 150 4.14 2.73 11.31
N PHE A 151 2.85 2.91 11.62
CA PHE A 151 2.10 1.97 12.45
C PHE A 151 2.11 0.55 11.86
N ASP A 152 1.80 0.41 10.58
CA ASP A 152 1.74 -0.88 9.90
C ASP A 152 3.12 -1.55 9.82
N MET A 153 4.20 -0.78 9.63
CA MET A 153 5.58 -1.28 9.69
C MET A 153 6.03 -1.70 11.10
N LEU A 154 5.27 -1.37 12.14
CA LEU A 154 5.48 -1.90 13.50
C LEU A 154 4.57 -3.09 13.78
N VAL A 155 3.32 -3.06 13.30
CA VAL A 155 2.35 -4.16 13.50
C VAL A 155 2.75 -5.43 12.74
N ILE A 156 3.16 -5.30 11.48
CA ILE A 156 3.45 -6.48 10.64
C ILE A 156 4.60 -7.31 11.27
N PRO A 157 5.77 -6.72 11.61
CA PRO A 157 6.85 -7.49 12.22
C PRO A 157 6.53 -7.96 13.64
N GLU A 158 5.56 -7.36 14.35
CA GLU A 158 5.16 -7.81 15.69
C GLU A 158 4.26 -9.07 15.62
N ARG A 159 3.45 -9.20 14.56
CA ARG A 159 2.35 -10.19 14.53
C ARG A 159 2.50 -11.27 13.47
N VAL A 160 3.37 -11.08 12.48
CA VAL A 160 3.50 -11.97 11.33
C VAL A 160 4.95 -12.44 11.21
N ALA A 161 5.12 -13.72 10.89
CA ALA A 161 6.43 -14.28 10.59
C ALA A 161 7.02 -13.59 9.36
N LEU A 162 8.28 -13.19 9.44
CA LEU A 162 9.01 -12.55 8.37
C LEU A 162 10.08 -13.49 7.81
N PRO A 163 10.48 -13.31 6.55
CA PRO A 163 11.70 -13.93 6.05
C PRO A 163 12.93 -13.38 6.76
N ASP A 164 14.10 -13.92 6.45
CA ASP A 164 15.35 -13.39 6.97
C ASP A 164 15.66 -11.97 6.44
N ALA A 165 16.63 -11.31 7.09
CA ALA A 165 16.97 -9.93 6.76
C ALA A 165 17.46 -9.72 5.31
N VAL A 166 18.10 -10.74 4.71
CA VAL A 166 18.65 -10.66 3.34
C VAL A 166 17.51 -10.73 2.33
N GLU A 167 16.58 -11.68 2.51
CA GLU A 167 15.41 -11.82 1.65
C GLU A 167 14.50 -10.59 1.76
N LEU A 168 14.26 -10.07 2.97
CA LEU A 168 13.51 -8.84 3.15
C LEU A 168 14.16 -7.65 2.42
N ALA A 169 15.49 -7.51 2.52
CA ALA A 169 16.23 -6.45 1.84
C ALA A 169 16.11 -6.57 0.32
N ALA A 170 16.18 -7.78 -0.24
CA ALA A 170 16.02 -8.01 -1.68
C ALA A 170 14.64 -7.58 -2.19
N VAL A 171 13.55 -7.96 -1.49
CA VAL A 171 12.18 -7.54 -1.84
C VAL A 171 12.02 -6.02 -1.79
N CYS A 172 12.65 -5.38 -0.80
CA CYS A 172 12.66 -3.92 -0.71
C CYS A 172 13.42 -3.30 -1.88
N GLN A 173 14.63 -3.77 -2.18
CA GLN A 173 15.42 -3.27 -3.30
C GLN A 173 14.66 -3.39 -4.63
N ASP A 174 14.03 -4.53 -4.89
CA ASP A 174 13.21 -4.75 -6.10
C ASP A 174 12.04 -3.79 -6.18
N THR A 175 11.35 -3.53 -5.06
CA THR A 175 10.26 -2.55 -4.98
C THR A 175 10.75 -1.14 -5.32
N PHE A 176 11.88 -0.71 -4.75
CA PHE A 176 12.47 0.60 -5.03
C PHE A 176 12.90 0.75 -6.49
N VAL A 177 13.50 -0.30 -7.07
CA VAL A 177 13.87 -0.36 -8.50
C VAL A 177 12.64 -0.24 -9.39
N ARG A 178 11.57 -1.00 -9.11
CA ARG A 178 10.29 -0.92 -9.84
C ARG A 178 9.67 0.48 -9.76
N CYS A 179 9.80 1.15 -8.61
CA CYS A 179 9.37 2.53 -8.42
C CYS A 179 10.34 3.58 -8.96
N ARG A 180 11.49 3.17 -9.52
CA ARG A 180 12.57 4.04 -10.02
C ARG A 180 13.08 5.03 -8.97
N THR A 181 13.25 4.54 -7.75
CA THR A 181 13.79 5.26 -6.60
C THR A 181 15.04 4.57 -6.08
N SER A 182 15.88 5.30 -5.35
CA SER A 182 17.17 4.78 -4.86
C SER A 182 16.99 3.90 -3.63
N TRP A 183 17.70 2.77 -3.62
CA TRP A 183 17.93 1.92 -2.45
C TRP A 183 19.41 2.01 -2.03
N PRO A 184 19.76 1.99 -0.74
CA PRO A 184 18.87 2.06 0.42
C PRO A 184 18.26 3.46 0.64
N PRO A 185 17.05 3.57 1.20
CA PRO A 185 16.50 4.85 1.60
C PRO A 185 17.05 5.32 2.96
N THR A 186 16.94 6.62 3.21
CA THR A 186 17.07 7.18 4.57
C THR A 186 15.72 7.10 5.28
N ILE A 187 15.70 6.52 6.48
CA ILE A 187 14.51 6.52 7.35
C ILE A 187 14.59 7.70 8.31
N ASP A 188 13.91 8.78 7.93
CA ASP A 188 13.81 9.97 8.78
C ASP A 188 12.97 9.70 10.03
N THR A 189 13.27 10.47 11.09
CA THR A 189 12.46 10.48 12.31
C THR A 189 11.05 10.96 11.97
N PRO A 190 9.99 10.30 12.50
CA PRO A 190 8.63 10.76 12.27
C PRO A 190 8.46 12.22 12.73
N PRO A 191 7.93 13.09 11.87
CA PRO A 191 7.65 14.48 12.20
C PRO A 191 6.73 14.64 13.42
N ILE A 192 6.96 15.69 14.21
CA ILE A 192 6.21 15.97 15.44
C ILE A 192 4.71 16.17 15.19
N ASP A 193 4.31 16.64 14.01
CA ASP A 193 2.92 16.87 13.61
C ASP A 193 2.13 15.57 13.37
N TRP A 194 2.76 14.40 13.53
CA TRP A 194 2.08 13.10 13.53
C TRP A 194 1.61 12.67 14.92
N GLN A 195 1.97 13.37 15.99
CA GLN A 195 1.67 12.97 17.38
C GLN A 195 0.17 12.72 17.62
N GLU A 196 -0.70 13.63 17.18
CA GLU A 196 -2.15 13.48 17.35
C GLU A 196 -2.69 12.26 16.62
N ARG A 197 -2.18 11.99 15.41
CA ARG A 197 -2.59 10.83 14.59
C ARG A 197 -2.11 9.52 15.19
N TRP A 198 -0.88 9.52 15.72
CA TRP A 198 -0.33 8.38 16.44
C TRP A 198 -1.17 8.05 17.68
N ALA A 199 -1.54 9.06 18.46
CA ALA A 199 -2.41 8.89 19.62
C ALA A 199 -3.78 8.30 19.24
N ALA A 200 -4.38 8.74 18.11
CA ALA A 200 -5.63 8.18 17.60
C ALA A 200 -5.50 6.69 17.23
N LEU A 201 -4.40 6.30 16.56
CA LEU A 201 -4.14 4.90 16.24
C LEU A 201 -4.00 4.04 17.50
N LEU A 202 -3.34 4.56 18.54
CA LEU A 202 -3.16 3.84 19.81
C LEU A 202 -4.44 3.71 20.64
N ALA A 203 -5.42 4.59 20.44
CA ALA A 203 -6.73 4.49 21.09
C ALA A 203 -7.55 3.30 20.55
N GLU A 204 -7.36 2.95 19.28
CA GLU A 204 -8.06 1.84 18.61
C GLU A 204 -7.26 0.53 18.64
N HIS A 205 -5.92 0.63 18.75
CA HIS A 205 -5.01 -0.49 18.62
C HIS A 205 -3.91 -0.45 19.67
N HIS A 206 -3.63 -1.58 20.30
CA HIS A 206 -2.53 -1.68 21.27
C HIS A 206 -1.21 -2.04 20.57
N LEU A 207 -0.19 -1.22 20.82
CA LEU A 207 1.23 -1.45 20.51
C LEU A 207 2.06 -1.17 21.76
N ARG A 208 3.26 -1.75 21.84
CA ARG A 208 4.18 -1.51 22.97
C ARG A 208 4.93 -0.18 22.93
N TRP A 209 4.97 0.51 21.78
CA TRP A 209 5.57 1.86 21.66
C TRP A 209 4.48 2.91 21.76
N VAL A 210 4.33 3.48 22.96
CA VAL A 210 3.21 4.36 23.28
C VAL A 210 3.44 5.80 22.83
N THR A 211 4.70 6.19 22.59
CA THR A 211 5.04 7.51 22.05
C THR A 211 5.50 7.44 20.59
N LEU A 212 5.28 8.52 19.84
CA LEU A 212 5.76 8.64 18.46
C LEU A 212 7.30 8.53 18.36
N ARG A 213 8.01 9.02 19.38
CA ARG A 213 9.47 8.93 19.45
C ARG A 213 9.94 7.48 19.57
N GLU A 214 9.37 6.73 20.51
CA GLU A 214 9.66 5.30 20.69
C GLU A 214 9.32 4.50 19.43
N ALA A 215 8.19 4.81 18.78
CA ALA A 215 7.80 4.18 17.52
C ALA A 215 8.83 4.44 16.41
N GLY A 216 9.34 5.67 16.29
CA GLY A 216 10.39 6.02 15.34
C GLY A 216 11.74 5.36 15.64
N GLU A 217 12.10 5.24 16.91
CA GLU A 217 13.30 4.53 17.36
C GLU A 217 13.20 3.02 17.04
N ALA A 218 12.05 2.42 17.33
CA ALA A 218 11.76 1.02 17.05
C ALA A 218 11.78 0.71 15.55
N LEU A 219 11.19 1.58 14.73
CA LEU A 219 11.20 1.46 13.28
C LEU A 219 12.64 1.47 12.74
N ARG A 220 13.47 2.42 13.18
CA ARG A 220 14.88 2.47 12.78
C ARG A 220 15.66 1.24 13.24
N GLY A 221 15.41 0.76 14.45
CA GLY A 221 16.03 -0.47 14.96
C GLY A 221 15.69 -1.70 14.12
N PHE A 222 14.41 -1.86 13.76
CA PHE A 222 13.97 -2.94 12.87
C PHE A 222 14.66 -2.88 11.50
N TRP A 223 14.71 -1.71 10.89
CA TRP A 223 15.26 -1.57 9.52
C TRP A 223 16.79 -1.47 9.46
N ALA A 224 17.48 -1.27 10.58
CA ALA A 224 18.94 -1.07 10.62
C ALA A 224 19.70 -2.19 9.91
N LEU A 225 19.36 -3.45 10.17
CA LEU A 225 20.02 -4.59 9.53
C LEU A 225 19.62 -4.76 8.06
N PRO A 226 18.33 -4.86 7.68
CA PRO A 226 17.90 -4.95 6.28
C PRO A 226 18.50 -3.87 5.35
N ILE A 227 18.66 -2.65 5.86
CA ILE A 227 19.13 -1.51 5.06
C ILE A 227 20.66 -1.40 5.01
N SER A 228 21.37 -1.90 6.03
CA SER A 228 22.84 -1.78 6.10
C SER A 228 23.58 -2.46 4.94
N GLY A 229 22.97 -3.48 4.32
CA GLY A 229 23.64 -4.36 3.35
C GLY A 229 24.74 -5.24 3.96
N GLN A 230 24.93 -5.19 5.29
CA GLN A 230 25.95 -5.95 6.02
C GLN A 230 25.26 -7.05 6.84
N HIS A 231 24.97 -8.17 6.18
CA HIS A 231 24.32 -9.31 6.81
C HIS A 231 25.34 -10.34 7.29
N ALA A 232 25.37 -10.60 8.59
CA ALA A 232 26.25 -11.62 9.19
C ALA A 232 25.53 -12.96 9.26
N GLY A 233 25.52 -13.70 8.14
CA GLY A 233 24.78 -14.96 8.02
C GLY A 233 23.27 -14.77 7.98
N GLN A 234 22.53 -15.87 8.13
CA GLN A 234 21.05 -15.83 8.12
C GLN A 234 20.55 -15.34 9.48
N GLN A 235 19.97 -14.14 9.49
CA GLN A 235 19.39 -13.52 10.70
C GLN A 235 17.87 -13.47 10.58
N ARG A 236 17.18 -14.00 11.59
CA ARG A 236 15.72 -14.05 11.65
C ARG A 236 15.20 -12.99 12.61
N TRP A 237 13.99 -12.54 12.36
CA TRP A 237 13.33 -11.55 13.20
C TRP A 237 12.73 -12.19 14.46
N ASP A 238 13.09 -11.69 15.64
CA ASP A 238 12.39 -12.01 16.90
C ASP A 238 11.41 -10.87 17.25
N PRO A 239 10.09 -11.06 17.10
CA PRO A 239 9.10 -10.04 17.43
C PRO A 239 9.05 -9.71 18.92
N SER A 240 9.35 -10.66 19.80
CA SER A 240 9.27 -10.47 21.26
C SER A 240 10.39 -9.57 21.74
N ALA A 241 11.61 -9.83 21.29
CA ALA A 241 12.79 -9.02 21.62
C ALA A 241 12.91 -7.75 20.75
N TRP A 242 12.21 -7.70 19.61
CA TRP A 242 12.33 -6.63 18.60
C TRP A 242 13.74 -6.53 18.00
N GLU A 243 14.35 -7.66 17.70
CA GLU A 243 15.72 -7.71 17.20
C GLU A 243 15.92 -8.79 16.13
N TRP A 244 16.96 -8.60 15.32
CA TRP A 244 17.41 -9.60 14.35
C TRP A 244 18.42 -10.53 15.02
N VAL A 245 18.03 -11.78 15.23
CA VAL A 245 18.86 -12.80 15.89
C VAL A 245 19.53 -13.70 14.84
N VAL A 246 20.77 -14.11 15.11
CA VAL A 246 21.48 -15.10 14.26
C VAL A 246 20.82 -16.46 14.44
N ASP A 247 20.49 -17.12 13.33
CA ASP A 247 19.94 -18.49 13.38
C ASP A 247 20.99 -19.44 13.98
N GLN A 248 20.72 -19.95 15.20
CA GLN A 248 21.63 -20.86 15.89
C GLN A 248 21.62 -22.28 15.30
N ALA A 249 20.70 -22.60 14.38
CA ALA A 249 20.65 -23.92 13.75
C ALA A 249 21.90 -24.22 12.90
N SER A 250 22.59 -23.20 12.39
CA SER A 250 23.80 -23.34 11.58
C SER A 250 25.08 -23.61 12.38
N ARG A 251 25.04 -23.56 13.73
CA ARG A 251 26.23 -23.81 14.58
C ARG A 251 26.44 -25.27 14.98
N ARG A 252 25.49 -26.17 14.70
CA ARG A 252 25.58 -27.60 15.09
C ARG A 252 26.05 -28.54 13.97
N ALA A 253 26.44 -28.00 12.81
CA ALA A 253 26.89 -28.78 11.66
C ALA A 253 28.35 -28.50 11.25
N GLY A 254 29.14 -27.89 12.15
CA GLY A 254 30.58 -27.66 11.98
C GLY A 254 31.42 -28.58 12.84
#